data_AF-A0A1Y6BM32-F1
#
_entry.id   AF-A0A1Y6BM32-F1
#
_cell.length_a   1.000
_cell.length_b   1.000
_cell.length_c   1.000
_cell.angle_alpha   90.00
_cell.angle_beta   90.00
_cell.angle_gamma   90.00
#
_symmetry.space_group_name_H-M   'P 1'
#
loop_
_entity.id
_entity.type
_entity.pdbx_description
1 polymer ?
#
loop_
_entity_poly.entity_id
_entity_poly.type
_entity_poly.pdbx_seq_one_letter_code
_entity_poly.pdbx_strand_id
1 'polypeptide(L)'
;MKENLWQQGLDLMLYGMGTVFVFLTLLVICTILMSTLLRRFLGEEPEPVVARVDTASAESVSPKTLAVIQAAIHAHRAKHQK
;
A
#
# COMPACT_ATOMS: atom_id res chain seq x y z
N MET A 1 -53.68 9.19 12.11
CA MET A 1 -52.68 10.19 11.69
C MET A 1 -51.77 10.55 12.87
N LYS A 2 -51.03 9.56 13.39
CA LYS A 2 -49.93 9.74 14.35
C LYS A 2 -48.92 8.67 13.96
N GLU A 3 -47.98 9.02 13.09
CA GLU A 3 -46.82 8.15 12.90
C GLU A 3 -46.07 8.14 14.23
N ASN A 4 -45.79 6.95 14.76
CA ASN A 4 -45.12 6.84 16.05
C ASN A 4 -43.73 7.47 15.92
N LEU A 5 -43.31 8.28 16.89
CA LEU A 5 -42.00 8.97 16.89
C LEU A 5 -40.83 8.01 16.61
N TRP A 6 -40.99 6.74 16.99
CA TRP A 6 -40.06 5.66 16.66
C TRP A 6 -39.88 5.44 15.16
N GLN A 7 -40.98 5.42 14.40
CA GLN A 7 -40.96 5.24 12.95
C GLN A 7 -40.34 6.47 12.26
N GLN A 8 -40.66 7.67 12.76
CA GLN A 8 -40.08 8.91 12.24
C GLN A 8 -38.57 9.01 12.52
N GLY A 9 -38.12 8.54 13.69
CA GLY A 9 -36.71 8.42 14.02
C GLY A 9 -35.98 7.39 13.14
N LEU A 10 -36.63 6.25 12.87
CA LEU A 10 -36.10 5.22 11.96
C LEU A 10 -35.93 5.77 10.54
N ASP A 11 -36.94 6.47 10.02
CA ASP A 11 -36.88 7.09 8.70
C ASP A 11 -35.76 8.14 8.64
N LEU A 12 -35.63 8.99 9.67
CA LEU A 12 -34.56 9.98 9.74
C LEU A 12 -33.17 9.32 9.77
N MET A 13 -33.00 8.22 10.52
CA MET A 13 -31.74 7.48 10.54
C MET A 13 -31.45 6.84 9.18
N LEU A 14 -32.45 6.24 8.54
CA LEU A 14 -32.28 5.60 7.23
C LEU A 14 -31.91 6.62 6.14
N TYR A 15 -32.63 7.75 6.09
CA TYR A 15 -32.33 8.83 5.14
C TYR A 15 -31.02 9.53 5.47
N GLY A 16 -30.78 9.88 6.73
CA GLY A 16 -29.55 10.57 7.15
C GLY A 16 -28.30 9.71 6.97
N MET A 17 -28.31 8.49 7.53
CA MET A 17 -27.16 7.58 7.43
C MET A 17 -26.98 7.05 6.00
N GLY A 18 -28.08 6.76 5.29
CA GLY A 18 -28.04 6.29 3.90
C GLY A 18 -27.48 7.34 2.94
N THR A 19 -27.92 8.60 3.03
CA THR A 19 -27.41 9.67 2.16
C THR A 19 -25.93 9.95 2.41
N VAL A 20 -25.50 9.98 3.68
CA VAL A 20 -24.08 10.13 4.03
C VAL A 20 -23.26 8.95 3.49
N PHE A 21 -23.74 7.72 3.66
CA PHE A 21 -23.04 6.53 3.15
C PHE A 21 -22.90 6.57 1.62
N VAL A 22 -23.97 6.90 0.90
CA VAL A 22 -23.95 7.04 -0.56
C VAL A 22 -22.99 8.16 -0.97
N PHE A 23 -23.03 9.31 -0.29
CA PHE A 23 -22.16 10.44 -0.57
C PHE A 23 -20.68 10.08 -0.38
N LEU A 24 -20.33 9.45 0.75
CA LEU A 24 -18.97 9.01 1.00
C LEU A 24 -18.52 7.94 0.00
N THR A 25 -19.39 6.98 -0.34
CA THR A 25 -19.09 5.96 -1.35
C THR A 25 -18.81 6.60 -2.70
N LEU A 26 -19.61 7.60 -3.09
CA LEU A 26 -19.39 8.36 -4.32
C LEU A 26 -18.06 9.12 -4.28
N LEU A 27 -17.71 9.75 -3.16
CA LEU A 27 -16.41 10.41 -2.99
C LEU A 27 -15.26 9.40 -3.11
N VAL A 28 -15.36 8.22 -2.51
CA VAL A 28 -14.35 7.17 -2.62
C VAL A 28 -14.20 6.70 -4.07
N ILE A 29 -15.30 6.51 -4.80
CA ILE A 29 -15.24 6.17 -6.22
C ILE A 29 -14.55 7.29 -7.02
N CYS A 30 -14.88 8.54 -6.72
CA CYS A 30 -14.26 9.70 -7.36
C CYS A 30 -12.75 9.76 -7.10
N THR A 31 -12.30 9.50 -5.87
CA THR A 31 -10.87 9.48 -5.55
C THR A 31 -10.15 8.29 -6.19
N ILE A 32 -10.80 7.13 -6.31
CA ILE A 32 -10.25 5.98 -7.05
C ILE A 32 -10.14 6.31 -8.54
N LEU A 33 -11.16 6.94 -9.13
CA LEU A 33 -11.14 7.40 -10.52
C LEU A 33 -10.00 8.39 -10.72
N MET A 34 -9.89 9.40 -9.84
CA MET A 34 -8.77 10.34 -9.87
C MET A 34 -7.44 9.59 -9.80
N SER A 35 -7.23 8.68 -8.85
CA SER A 35 -5.99 7.87 -8.76
C SER A 35 -5.70 7.11 -10.06
N THR A 36 -6.72 6.49 -10.65
CA THR A 36 -6.59 5.72 -11.90
C THR A 36 -6.26 6.62 -13.09
N LEU A 37 -6.93 7.78 -13.18
CA LEU A 37 -6.67 8.78 -14.21
C LEU A 37 -5.26 9.36 -14.06
N LEU A 38 -4.83 9.70 -12.84
CA LEU A 38 -3.49 10.20 -12.58
C LEU A 38 -2.43 9.17 -13.01
N ARG A 39 -2.57 7.89 -12.60
CA ARG A 39 -1.65 6.81 -13.02
C ARG A 39 -1.63 6.61 -14.53
N ARG A 40 -2.79 6.74 -15.20
CA ARG A 40 -2.91 6.52 -16.65
C ARG A 40 -2.41 7.70 -17.47
N PHE A 41 -2.61 8.94 -17.02
CA PHE A 41 -2.34 10.16 -17.80
C PHE A 41 -1.03 10.85 -17.40
N LEU A 42 -0.62 10.84 -16.13
CA LEU A 42 0.62 11.49 -15.68
C LEU A 42 1.84 10.57 -15.67
N GLY A 43 1.65 9.27 -15.98
CA GLY A 43 2.74 8.30 -15.92
C GLY A 43 3.13 7.99 -14.48
N GLU A 44 3.62 6.77 -14.27
CA GLU A 44 4.07 6.30 -12.97
C GLU A 44 5.38 7.01 -12.63
N GLU A 45 5.31 8.17 -11.97
CA GLU A 45 6.44 8.59 -11.14
C GLU A 45 6.55 7.51 -10.06
N PRO A 46 7.65 6.75 -10.01
CA PRO A 46 7.75 5.65 -9.06
C PRO A 46 7.55 6.24 -7.67
N GLU A 47 6.47 5.83 -6.99
CA GLU A 47 6.41 6.03 -5.55
C GLU A 47 7.74 5.52 -4.99
N PRO A 48 8.40 6.27 -4.08
CA PRO A 48 9.51 5.70 -3.35
C PRO A 48 8.92 4.52 -2.61
N VAL A 49 9.12 3.32 -3.16
CA VAL A 49 8.76 2.05 -2.54
C VAL A 49 9.47 2.11 -1.21
N VAL A 50 8.72 2.37 -0.15
CA VAL A 50 9.23 2.14 1.20
C VAL A 50 9.35 0.63 1.24
N ALA A 51 10.52 0.14 0.85
CA ALA A 51 10.80 -1.27 0.77
C ALA A 51 10.55 -1.83 2.16
N ARG A 52 9.39 -2.47 2.34
CA ARG A 52 9.25 -3.45 3.39
C ARG A 52 10.27 -4.51 3.02
N VAL A 53 11.35 -4.58 3.80
CA VAL A 53 12.37 -5.59 3.65
C VAL A 53 11.73 -6.92 4.03
N ASP A 54 11.05 -7.54 3.06
CA ASP A 54 10.65 -8.92 3.16
C ASP A 54 11.90 -9.76 2.89
N THR A 55 12.54 -10.18 3.99
CA THR A 55 13.71 -11.08 4.02
C THR A 55 13.34 -12.51 3.60
N ALA A 56 12.71 -12.68 2.44
CA ALA A 56 12.31 -14.00 1.94
C ALA A 56 12.11 -14.01 0.43
N SER A 57 13.16 -13.65 -0.32
CA SER A 57 13.37 -14.25 -1.63
C SER A 57 14.86 -14.48 -1.79
N ALA A 58 15.25 -15.73 -1.57
CA ALA A 58 16.51 -16.28 -2.02
C ALA A 58 16.48 -16.31 -3.56
N GLU A 59 16.58 -15.14 -4.17
CA GLU A 59 17.00 -15.02 -5.54
C GLU A 59 18.44 -15.53 -5.57
N SER A 60 18.67 -16.59 -6.34
CA SER A 60 19.92 -17.34 -6.41
C SER A 60 21.12 -16.39 -6.36
N VAL A 61 21.88 -16.44 -5.26
CA VAL A 61 23.03 -15.55 -5.02
C VAL A 61 23.88 -15.53 -6.27
N SER A 62 23.99 -14.36 -6.90
CA SER A 62 24.69 -14.25 -8.17
C SER A 62 26.15 -14.73 -8.01
N PRO A 63 26.72 -15.45 -8.99
CA PRO A 63 28.10 -15.95 -8.90
C PRO A 63 29.12 -14.84 -8.61
N LYS A 64 28.83 -13.63 -9.09
CA LYS A 64 29.63 -12.43 -8.84
C LYS A 64 29.60 -12.00 -7.38
N THR A 65 28.43 -12.02 -6.74
CA THR A 65 28.29 -11.70 -5.31
C THR A 65 29.04 -12.71 -4.45
N LEU A 66 28.97 -14.00 -4.81
CA LEU A 66 29.71 -15.07 -4.13
C LEU A 66 31.24 -14.86 -4.22
N ALA A 67 31.75 -14.53 -5.40
CA ALA A 67 33.18 -14.26 -5.62
C ALA A 67 33.68 -13.06 -4.80
N VAL A 68 32.90 -11.98 -4.72
CA VAL A 68 33.25 -10.79 -3.92
C VAL A 68 33.28 -11.12 -2.43
N ILE A 69 32.30 -11.87 -1.92
CA ILE A 69 32.27 -12.29 -0.52
C ILE A 69 33.47 -13.19 -0.19
N GLN A 70 33.82 -14.14 -1.07
CA GLN A 70 35.01 -14.99 -0.88
C GLN A 70 36.31 -14.17 -0.83
N ALA A 71 36.49 -13.21 -1.74
CA ALA A 71 37.66 -12.33 -1.74
C ALA A 71 37.74 -11.48 -0.46
N ALA A 72 36.60 -10.97 0.01
CA ALA A 72 36.52 -10.21 1.26
C ALA A 72 36.89 -11.06 2.48
N ILE A 73 36.41 -12.30 2.56
CA ILE A 73 36.76 -13.24 3.65
C ILE A 73 38.25 -13.58 3.63
N HIS A 74 38.83 -13.85 2.45
CA HIS A 74 40.26 -14.11 2.31
C HIS A 74 41.12 -12.91 2.74
N ALA A 75 40.75 -11.70 2.32
CA ALA A 75 41.42 -10.48 2.74
C ALA A 75 41.32 -10.24 4.25
N HIS A 76 40.15 -10.49 4.85
CA HIS A 76 39.95 -10.37 6.29
C HIS A 76 40.78 -11.37 7.08
N ARG A 77 40.79 -12.65 6.67
CA ARG A 77 41.62 -13.69 7.31
C ARG A 77 43.11 -13.38 7.19
N ALA A 78 43.58 -12.98 6.01
CA ALA A 78 44.98 -12.59 5.82
C ALA A 78 45.38 -11.39 6.68
N LYS A 79 44.46 -10.44 6.91
CA LYS A 79 44.67 -9.30 7.80
C LYS A 79 44.66 -9.67 9.29
N HIS A 80 43.86 -10.66 9.69
CA HIS A 80 43.73 -11.11 11.08
C HIS A 80 44.71 -12.23 11.48
N GLN A 81 45.55 -12.72 10.57
CA GLN A 81 46.55 -13.76 10.82
C GLN A 81 47.98 -13.21 10.97
N LYS A 82 48.11 -11.90 11.22
CA LYS A 82 49.33 -11.20 11.66
C LYS A 82 49.13 -10.71 13.08
#